data_AF-A0A959KD61-F1
#
_entry.id   AF-A0A959KD61-F1
#
_cell.length_a   1.000
_cell.length_b   1.000
_cell.length_c   1.000
_cell.angle_alpha   90.00
_cell.angle_beta   90.00
_cell.angle_gamma   90.00
#
_symmetry.space_group_name_H-M   'P 1'
#
loop_
_entity.id
_entity.type
_entity.pdbx_description
1 polymer ?
#
loop_
_entity_poly.entity_id
_entity_poly.type
_entity_poly.pdbx_seq_one_letter_code
_entity_poly.pdbx_strand_id
1 'polypeptide(L)'
;HNETDFPLRGAHTSVACAQCHTNGYTNTPTACVSCHQDDFNSTTDPNHKTSGFSTDCKSCHSETAWQPATFDHNKTDFPLTGAHTSVACAQCHTNGYAGTPTACVSCHQDDYNSTTDPNHKSANFPSDCTACHTTNAWTPASFNHDGQYFPIYSGKHRNVWDACSECHTNQNNYAVFDCIHCHRRDHHQDRGSAGCYECHPRGKAD
;
A
#
# COMPACT_ATOMS: atom_id res chain seq x y z
N HIS A 1 -13.21 15.31 -41.39
CA HIS A 1 -12.50 14.84 -40.19
C HIS A 1 -12.22 15.95 -39.17
N ASN A 2 -11.64 17.10 -39.55
CA ASN A 2 -11.36 18.17 -38.58
C ASN A 2 -12.61 18.84 -37.95
N GLU A 3 -13.78 18.66 -38.59
CA GLU A 3 -15.07 19.18 -38.14
C GLU A 3 -16.02 18.07 -37.65
N THR A 4 -15.52 16.84 -37.49
CA THR A 4 -16.31 15.66 -37.09
C THR A 4 -15.84 15.13 -35.74
N ASP A 5 -16.64 14.29 -35.10
CA ASP A 5 -16.30 13.64 -33.82
C ASP A 5 -15.09 12.68 -33.90
N PHE A 6 -14.61 12.38 -35.10
CA PHE A 6 -13.39 11.59 -35.34
C PHE A 6 -12.35 12.40 -36.15
N PRO A 7 -11.57 13.27 -35.49
CA PRO A 7 -10.41 13.90 -36.11
C PRO A 7 -9.31 12.86 -36.33
N LEU A 8 -8.73 12.82 -37.53
CA LEU A 8 -7.61 11.92 -37.82
C LEU A 8 -6.35 12.43 -37.11
N ARG A 9 -5.80 11.63 -36.21
CA ARG A 9 -4.55 11.91 -35.49
C ARG A 9 -3.64 10.69 -35.51
N GLY A 10 -2.34 10.94 -35.34
CA GLY A 10 -1.32 9.90 -35.29
C GLY A 10 -1.39 8.94 -36.49
N ALA A 11 -1.40 7.64 -36.22
CA ALA A 11 -1.41 6.60 -37.26
C ALA A 11 -2.63 6.68 -38.21
N HIS A 12 -3.76 7.22 -37.75
CA HIS A 12 -4.96 7.35 -38.59
C HIS A 12 -4.85 8.40 -39.69
N THR A 13 -3.82 9.26 -39.67
CA THR A 13 -3.61 10.29 -40.71
C THR A 13 -3.15 9.72 -42.06
N SER A 14 -2.60 8.50 -42.08
CA SER A 14 -2.10 7.84 -43.28
C SER A 14 -2.96 6.65 -43.75
N VAL A 15 -4.07 6.37 -43.06
CA VAL A 15 -5.00 5.29 -43.39
C VAL A 15 -5.83 5.68 -44.62
N ALA A 16 -5.98 4.76 -45.57
CA ALA A 16 -6.76 5.04 -46.78
C ALA A 16 -8.26 5.12 -46.45
N CYS A 17 -8.97 6.09 -47.03
CA CYS A 17 -10.39 6.35 -46.72
C CYS A 17 -11.27 5.10 -46.83
N ALA A 18 -11.02 4.26 -47.85
CA ALA A 18 -11.78 3.05 -48.12
C ALA A 18 -11.64 1.97 -47.04
N GLN A 19 -10.57 2.02 -46.21
CA GLN A 19 -10.40 1.07 -45.09
C GLN A 19 -11.40 1.33 -43.96
N CYS A 20 -11.86 2.57 -43.80
CA CYS A 20 -12.88 2.93 -42.82
C CYS A 20 -14.28 3.00 -43.43
N HIS A 21 -14.39 3.51 -44.67
CA HIS A 21 -15.65 3.80 -45.35
C HIS A 21 -16.09 2.66 -46.29
N THR A 22 -16.09 1.42 -45.79
CA THR A 22 -16.43 0.23 -46.58
C THR A 22 -17.89 0.23 -47.08
N ASN A 23 -18.78 0.90 -46.35
CA ASN A 23 -20.20 1.03 -46.67
C ASN A 23 -20.61 2.50 -46.92
N GLY A 24 -19.66 3.31 -47.42
CA GLY A 24 -19.85 4.75 -47.62
C GLY A 24 -19.44 5.61 -46.42
N TYR A 25 -19.76 6.91 -46.50
CA TYR A 25 -19.24 7.94 -45.59
C TYR A 25 -20.18 8.32 -44.44
N THR A 26 -21.34 7.67 -44.35
CA THR A 26 -22.30 7.89 -43.27
C THR A 26 -22.18 6.80 -42.21
N ASN A 27 -22.42 7.14 -40.94
CA ASN A 27 -22.46 6.19 -39.82
C ASN A 27 -21.20 5.30 -39.67
N THR A 28 -20.03 5.80 -40.06
CA THR A 28 -18.77 5.09 -39.84
C THR A 28 -18.48 5.03 -38.32
N PRO A 29 -18.24 3.84 -37.75
CA PRO A 29 -17.96 3.71 -36.32
C PRO A 29 -16.71 4.49 -35.90
N THR A 30 -16.75 5.09 -34.71
CA THR A 30 -15.66 5.94 -34.17
C THR A 30 -15.02 5.37 -32.90
N ALA A 31 -15.61 4.33 -32.30
CA ALA A 31 -15.02 3.65 -31.17
C ALA A 31 -13.82 2.79 -31.62
N CYS A 32 -12.73 2.82 -30.87
CA CYS A 32 -11.48 2.11 -31.23
C CYS A 32 -11.73 0.63 -31.50
N VAL A 33 -12.46 -0.05 -30.61
CA VAL A 33 -12.74 -1.48 -30.72
C VAL A 33 -13.65 -1.85 -31.89
N SER A 34 -14.37 -0.89 -32.50
CA SER A 34 -15.16 -1.20 -33.70
C SER A 34 -14.30 -1.63 -34.89
N CYS A 35 -13.02 -1.25 -34.92
CA CYS A 35 -12.05 -1.69 -35.91
C CYS A 35 -10.94 -2.55 -35.29
N HIS A 36 -10.52 -2.26 -34.06
CA HIS A 36 -9.39 -2.88 -33.38
C HIS A 36 -9.80 -3.97 -32.37
N GLN A 37 -10.94 -4.65 -32.60
CA GLN A 37 -11.41 -5.72 -31.70
C GLN A 37 -10.44 -6.91 -31.66
N ASP A 38 -9.86 -7.25 -32.80
CA ASP A 38 -8.92 -8.37 -32.91
C ASP A 38 -7.57 -8.03 -32.27
N ASP A 39 -7.09 -6.79 -32.44
CA ASP A 39 -5.91 -6.29 -31.73
C ASP A 39 -6.11 -6.33 -30.21
N PHE A 40 -7.28 -5.87 -29.73
CA PHE A 40 -7.65 -5.95 -28.32
C PHE A 40 -7.67 -7.40 -27.82
N ASN A 41 -8.27 -8.32 -28.57
CA ASN A 41 -8.41 -9.72 -28.18
C ASN A 41 -7.10 -10.53 -28.25
N SER A 42 -6.16 -10.12 -29.12
CA SER A 42 -4.89 -10.82 -29.36
C SER A 42 -3.72 -10.28 -28.54
N THR A 43 -3.90 -9.14 -27.86
CA THR A 43 -2.87 -8.59 -26.96
C THR A 43 -2.60 -9.56 -25.81
N THR A 44 -1.32 -9.85 -25.56
CA THR A 44 -0.88 -10.80 -24.53
C THR A 44 -0.09 -10.17 -23.38
N ASP A 45 0.40 -8.95 -23.55
CA ASP A 45 1.24 -8.26 -22.57
C ASP A 45 0.88 -6.76 -22.44
N PRO A 46 0.07 -6.39 -21.44
CA PRO A 46 -0.76 -7.26 -20.61
C PRO A 46 -1.95 -7.84 -21.43
N ASN A 47 -2.39 -9.06 -21.14
CA ASN A 47 -3.54 -9.62 -21.85
C ASN A 47 -4.83 -8.87 -21.47
N HIS A 48 -5.36 -8.10 -22.42
CA HIS A 48 -6.52 -7.23 -22.19
C HIS A 48 -7.78 -8.02 -21.84
N LYS A 49 -8.04 -9.12 -22.56
CA LYS A 49 -9.26 -9.92 -22.43
C LYS A 49 -9.30 -10.69 -21.11
N THR A 50 -8.23 -11.40 -20.77
CA THR A 50 -8.20 -12.20 -19.53
C THR A 50 -8.10 -11.32 -18.30
N SER A 51 -7.46 -10.15 -18.41
CA SER A 51 -7.38 -9.17 -17.33
C SER A 51 -8.59 -8.24 -17.24
N GLY A 52 -9.60 -8.41 -18.09
CA GLY A 52 -10.84 -7.63 -18.03
C GLY A 52 -10.67 -6.12 -18.23
N PHE A 53 -9.68 -5.69 -19.02
CA PHE A 53 -9.50 -4.27 -19.31
C PHE A 53 -10.70 -3.70 -20.08
N SER A 54 -10.96 -2.41 -19.86
CA SER A 54 -11.99 -1.67 -20.60
C SER A 54 -11.63 -1.54 -22.08
N THR A 55 -12.64 -1.49 -22.93
CA THR A 55 -12.49 -1.14 -24.36
C THR A 55 -12.29 0.36 -24.60
N ASP A 56 -12.26 1.18 -23.53
CA ASP A 56 -11.82 2.57 -23.60
C ASP A 56 -10.29 2.65 -23.71
N CYS A 57 -9.80 2.46 -24.94
CA CYS A 57 -8.36 2.41 -25.23
C CYS A 57 -7.63 3.70 -24.83
N LYS A 58 -8.31 4.85 -24.83
CA LYS A 58 -7.72 6.17 -24.53
C LYS A 58 -7.33 6.34 -23.07
N SER A 59 -7.80 5.44 -22.20
CA SER A 59 -7.35 5.37 -20.81
C SER A 59 -5.86 5.06 -20.67
N CYS A 60 -5.27 4.33 -21.64
CA CYS A 60 -3.88 3.88 -21.58
C CYS A 60 -3.07 4.16 -22.86
N HIS A 61 -3.72 4.17 -24.03
CA HIS A 61 -3.07 4.31 -25.33
C HIS A 61 -3.33 5.67 -25.96
N SER A 62 -2.39 6.10 -26.81
CA SER A 62 -2.52 7.29 -27.64
C SER A 62 -2.49 6.91 -29.13
N GLU A 63 -3.30 7.59 -29.93
CA GLU A 63 -3.31 7.45 -31.39
C GLU A 63 -1.96 7.85 -32.03
N THR A 64 -1.17 8.70 -31.35
CA THR A 64 0.15 9.17 -31.80
C THR A 64 1.28 8.21 -31.39
N ALA A 65 1.13 7.53 -30.26
CA ALA A 65 2.11 6.58 -29.74
C ALA A 65 1.35 5.45 -29.04
N TRP A 66 1.05 4.39 -29.79
CA TRP A 66 0.25 3.28 -29.27
C TRP A 66 1.01 2.47 -28.21
N GLN A 67 2.33 2.33 -28.38
CA GLN A 67 3.23 1.70 -27.42
C GLN A 67 4.42 2.62 -27.08
N PRO A 68 4.89 2.62 -25.82
CA PRO A 68 4.28 1.94 -24.67
C PRO A 68 2.96 2.62 -24.26
N ALA A 69 2.03 1.83 -23.73
CA ALA A 69 0.87 2.39 -23.06
C ALA A 69 1.32 3.11 -21.78
N THR A 70 0.62 4.18 -21.41
CA THR A 70 0.85 4.87 -20.15
C THR A 70 -0.26 4.53 -19.18
N PHE A 71 0.09 4.03 -18.00
CA PHE A 71 -0.86 3.78 -16.92
C PHE A 71 -0.36 4.44 -15.63
N ASP A 72 -1.22 5.23 -15.00
CA ASP A 72 -0.89 5.97 -13.78
C ASP A 72 -1.48 5.26 -12.55
N HIS A 73 -0.64 4.54 -11.81
CA HIS A 73 -1.05 3.85 -10.58
C HIS A 73 -1.61 4.80 -9.52
N ASN A 74 -1.26 6.09 -9.55
CA ASN A 74 -1.79 7.07 -8.60
C ASN A 74 -3.30 7.31 -8.76
N LYS A 75 -3.89 6.85 -9.85
CA LYS A 75 -5.33 6.93 -10.13
C LYS A 75 -6.09 5.67 -9.72
N THR A 76 -5.41 4.69 -9.14
CA THR A 76 -6.01 3.43 -8.66
C THR A 76 -6.23 3.48 -7.15
N ASP A 77 -6.95 2.48 -6.63
CA ASP A 77 -7.13 2.30 -5.18
C ASP A 77 -5.84 1.92 -4.44
N PHE A 78 -4.75 1.62 -5.17
CA PHE A 78 -3.43 1.34 -4.60
C PHE A 78 -2.34 2.17 -5.28
N PRO A 79 -2.17 3.45 -4.89
CA PRO A 79 -1.06 4.28 -5.35
C PRO A 79 0.28 3.69 -4.90
N LEU A 80 1.19 3.48 -5.85
CA LEU A 80 2.55 3.01 -5.55
C LEU A 80 3.34 4.12 -4.85
N THR A 81 3.68 3.89 -3.59
CA THR A 81 4.45 4.82 -2.75
C THR A 81 5.61 4.12 -2.06
N GLY A 82 6.65 4.88 -1.71
CA GLY A 82 7.84 4.37 -1.03
C GLY A 82 8.45 3.15 -1.73
N ALA A 83 8.69 2.08 -0.97
CA ALA A 83 9.33 0.86 -1.48
C ALA A 83 8.55 0.18 -2.62
N HIS A 84 7.25 0.41 -2.76
CA HIS A 84 6.43 -0.19 -3.82
C HIS A 84 6.64 0.45 -5.20
N THR A 85 7.31 1.61 -5.29
CA THR A 85 7.50 2.35 -6.55
C THR A 85 8.42 1.66 -7.55
N SER A 86 9.27 0.74 -7.08
CA SER A 86 10.25 0.01 -7.90
C SER A 86 9.91 -1.47 -8.09
N VAL A 87 8.76 -1.91 -7.57
CA VAL A 87 8.30 -3.31 -7.68
C VAL A 87 7.91 -3.60 -9.12
N ALA A 88 8.35 -4.75 -9.64
CA ALA A 88 7.99 -5.16 -10.99
C ALA A 88 6.50 -5.54 -11.05
N CYS A 89 5.79 -5.16 -12.12
CA CYS A 89 4.35 -5.38 -12.27
C CYS A 89 3.94 -6.83 -11.97
N ALA A 90 4.72 -7.80 -12.46
CA ALA A 90 4.46 -9.23 -12.30
C ALA A 90 4.56 -9.74 -10.85
N GLN A 91 5.19 -8.99 -9.94
CA GLN A 91 5.26 -9.36 -8.52
C GLN A 91 3.92 -9.17 -7.81
N CYS A 92 3.11 -8.19 -8.24
CA CYS A 92 1.76 -7.97 -7.71
C CYS A 92 0.70 -8.67 -8.58
N HIS A 93 0.86 -8.61 -9.90
CA HIS A 93 -0.11 -9.10 -10.88
C HIS A 93 0.13 -10.57 -11.28
N THR A 94 0.36 -11.43 -10.29
CA THR A 94 0.69 -12.86 -10.53
C THR A 94 -0.44 -13.65 -11.19
N ASN A 95 -1.69 -13.19 -11.01
CA ASN A 95 -2.90 -13.79 -11.57
C ASN A 95 -3.61 -12.85 -12.56
N GLY A 96 -2.86 -11.96 -13.20
CA GLY A 96 -3.39 -10.90 -14.05
C GLY A 96 -3.59 -9.57 -13.33
N TYR A 97 -4.12 -8.58 -14.06
CA TYR A 97 -4.17 -7.18 -13.59
C TYR A 97 -5.48 -6.79 -12.90
N ALA A 98 -6.55 -7.58 -13.07
CA ALA A 98 -7.81 -7.37 -12.36
C ALA A 98 -7.79 -8.03 -10.97
N GLY A 99 -8.45 -7.38 -10.01
CA GLY A 99 -8.67 -7.95 -8.68
C GLY A 99 -7.40 -8.15 -7.86
N THR A 100 -6.32 -7.43 -8.17
CA THR A 100 -5.08 -7.49 -7.38
C THR A 100 -5.36 -6.98 -5.97
N PRO A 101 -5.06 -7.78 -4.92
CA PRO A 101 -5.32 -7.37 -3.55
C PRO A 101 -4.57 -6.10 -3.15
N THR A 102 -5.22 -5.23 -2.39
CA THR A 102 -4.65 -3.95 -1.94
C THR A 102 -4.32 -3.92 -0.45
N ALA A 103 -4.82 -4.88 0.33
CA ALA A 103 -4.49 -4.99 1.74
C ALA A 103 -3.05 -5.48 1.93
N CYS A 104 -2.28 -4.82 2.81
CA CYS A 104 -0.87 -5.13 3.03
C CYS A 104 -0.62 -6.61 3.34
N VAL A 105 -1.41 -7.19 4.25
CA VAL A 105 -1.26 -8.60 4.66
C VAL A 105 -1.57 -9.59 3.55
N SER A 106 -2.27 -9.19 2.47
CA SER A 106 -2.49 -10.10 1.33
C SER A 106 -1.18 -10.50 0.64
N CYS A 107 -0.14 -9.67 0.75
CA CYS A 107 1.21 -9.97 0.24
C CYS A 107 2.20 -10.20 1.38
N HIS A 108 2.06 -9.47 2.49
CA HIS A 108 3.01 -9.47 3.61
C HIS A 108 2.53 -10.31 4.81
N GLN A 109 1.75 -11.36 4.57
CA GLN A 109 1.25 -12.23 5.64
C GLN A 109 2.39 -12.93 6.40
N ASP A 110 3.42 -13.35 5.69
CA ASP A 110 4.58 -14.03 6.26
C ASP A 110 5.40 -13.05 7.09
N ASP A 111 5.67 -11.85 6.58
CA ASP A 111 6.35 -10.77 7.33
C ASP A 111 5.59 -10.45 8.63
N TYR A 112 4.25 -10.32 8.54
CA TYR A 112 3.39 -10.11 9.71
C TYR A 112 3.54 -11.26 10.72
N ASN A 113 3.53 -12.50 10.27
CA ASN A 113 3.61 -13.69 11.12
C ASN A 113 5.00 -13.91 11.72
N SER A 114 6.07 -13.50 11.03
CA SER A 114 7.46 -13.71 11.45
C SER A 114 8.02 -12.58 12.30
N THR A 115 7.34 -11.44 12.39
CA THR A 115 7.78 -10.30 13.22
C THR A 115 7.77 -10.70 14.70
N THR A 116 8.89 -10.46 15.41
CA THR A 116 9.04 -10.83 16.83
C THR A 116 9.17 -9.64 17.79
N ASP A 117 9.43 -8.44 17.27
CA ASP A 117 9.66 -7.24 18.08
C ASP A 117 8.99 -5.99 17.45
N PRO A 118 7.79 -5.61 17.89
CA PRO A 118 6.90 -6.41 18.73
C PRO A 118 6.29 -7.59 17.97
N ASN A 119 6.06 -8.72 18.62
CA ASN A 119 5.40 -9.86 17.97
C ASN A 119 3.94 -9.55 17.62
N HIS A 120 3.66 -9.33 16.34
CA HIS A 120 2.35 -8.91 15.86
C HIS A 120 1.26 -9.93 16.15
N LYS A 121 1.55 -11.22 15.91
CA LYS A 121 0.59 -12.31 16.05
C LYS A 121 0.23 -12.57 17.51
N SER A 122 1.21 -12.64 18.40
CA SER A 122 0.95 -12.99 19.80
C SER A 122 0.33 -11.84 20.59
N ALA A 123 0.71 -10.60 20.28
CA ALA A 123 0.09 -9.41 20.84
C ALA A 123 -1.24 -9.03 20.18
N ASN A 124 -1.68 -9.80 19.17
CA ASN A 124 -2.95 -9.61 18.47
C ASN A 124 -3.10 -8.20 17.87
N PHE A 125 -2.03 -7.68 17.25
CA PHE A 125 -2.07 -6.41 16.54
C PHE A 125 -3.00 -6.49 15.32
N PRO A 126 -3.55 -5.35 14.84
CA PRO A 126 -4.38 -5.35 13.65
C PRO A 126 -3.55 -5.64 12.40
N SER A 127 -4.19 -6.25 11.40
CA SER A 127 -3.62 -6.44 10.06
C SER A 127 -3.62 -5.16 9.21
N ASP A 128 -4.21 -4.07 9.71
CA ASP A 128 -4.06 -2.75 9.10
C ASP A 128 -2.68 -2.19 9.45
N CYS A 129 -1.70 -2.51 8.59
CA CYS A 129 -0.32 -2.09 8.78
C CYS A 129 -0.17 -0.57 8.80
N THR A 130 -1.08 0.18 8.17
CA THR A 130 -0.98 1.64 8.06
C THR A 130 -1.25 2.36 9.37
N ALA A 131 -1.80 1.66 10.37
CA ALA A 131 -1.94 2.16 11.73
C ALA A 131 -0.58 2.50 12.38
N CYS A 132 0.50 1.81 11.97
CA CYS A 132 1.83 1.99 12.55
C CYS A 132 2.95 2.17 11.51
N HIS A 133 2.84 1.55 10.33
CA HIS A 133 3.89 1.55 9.32
C HIS A 133 3.56 2.45 8.14
N THR A 134 4.61 2.90 7.44
CA THR A 134 4.47 3.62 6.17
C THR A 134 5.26 2.92 5.08
N THR A 135 4.83 3.07 3.84
CA THR A 135 5.56 2.54 2.68
C THR A 135 6.90 3.23 2.44
N ASN A 136 7.08 4.46 2.93
CA ASN A 136 8.31 5.25 2.79
C ASN A 136 9.38 4.86 3.82
N ALA A 137 8.96 4.55 5.05
CA ALA A 137 9.80 4.09 6.13
C ALA A 137 9.02 3.04 6.93
N TRP A 138 9.40 1.77 6.73
CA TRP A 138 8.76 0.66 7.43
C TRP A 138 9.19 0.57 8.89
N THR A 139 10.46 0.88 9.16
CA THR A 139 11.07 0.91 10.50
C THR A 139 11.77 2.25 10.75
N PRO A 140 11.63 2.85 11.94
CA PRO A 140 10.75 2.42 13.03
C PRO A 140 9.28 2.66 12.70
N ALA A 141 8.39 1.89 13.32
CA ALA A 141 6.96 2.13 13.24
C ALA A 141 6.59 3.38 14.05
N SER A 142 5.56 4.10 13.61
CA SER A 142 4.94 5.17 14.37
C SER A 142 3.92 4.58 15.34
N PHE A 143 4.11 4.77 16.64
CA PHE A 143 3.18 4.31 17.65
C PHE A 143 3.02 5.35 18.76
N ASN A 144 1.78 5.81 18.98
CA ASN A 144 1.48 6.77 20.04
C ASN A 144 1.37 6.07 21.40
N HIS A 145 2.52 5.78 22.01
CA HIS A 145 2.58 5.22 23.36
C HIS A 145 2.23 6.28 24.41
N ASP A 146 2.87 7.45 24.40
CA ASP A 146 2.72 8.49 25.45
C ASP A 146 1.30 9.04 25.58
N GLY A 147 0.51 9.05 24.50
CA GLY A 147 -0.87 9.54 24.51
C GLY A 147 -1.89 8.50 24.97
N GLN A 148 -1.56 7.21 24.92
CA GLN A 148 -2.47 6.12 25.29
C GLN A 148 -2.06 5.42 26.58
N TYR A 149 -0.77 5.43 26.91
CA TYR A 149 -0.13 4.67 27.97
C TYR A 149 0.95 5.50 28.68
N PHE A 150 1.76 4.84 29.51
CA PHE A 150 2.85 5.48 30.25
C PHE A 150 3.82 6.24 29.32
N PRO A 151 4.15 7.51 29.58
CA PRO A 151 5.05 8.27 28.69
C PRO A 151 6.48 7.73 28.69
N ILE A 152 6.96 7.28 27.52
CA ILE A 152 8.30 6.72 27.30
C ILE A 152 9.11 7.48 26.24
N TYR A 153 8.45 8.27 25.38
CA TYR A 153 9.09 9.09 24.35
C TYR A 153 9.38 10.53 24.84
N SER A 154 9.07 10.84 26.10
CA SER A 154 9.23 12.15 26.71
C SER A 154 9.88 12.08 28.10
N GLY A 155 10.22 13.23 28.68
CA GLY A 155 10.80 13.32 30.02
C GLY A 155 12.14 12.57 30.17
N LYS A 156 12.34 11.93 31.33
CA LYS A 156 13.58 11.21 31.66
C LYS A 156 13.70 9.84 31.00
N HIS A 157 12.61 9.28 30.44
CA HIS A 157 12.61 7.98 29.77
C HIS A 157 12.90 8.07 28.27
N ARG A 158 12.85 9.29 27.70
CA ARG A 158 13.15 9.52 26.29
C ARG A 158 14.56 9.03 25.94
N ASN A 159 14.66 8.20 24.91
CA ASN A 159 15.90 7.61 24.39
C ASN A 159 16.68 6.76 25.40
N VAL A 160 16.01 6.19 26.41
CA VAL A 160 16.64 5.29 27.40
C VAL A 160 16.53 3.83 26.99
N TRP A 161 15.70 3.52 25.99
CA TRP A 161 15.35 2.18 25.55
C TRP A 161 15.44 2.10 24.02
N ASP A 162 15.79 0.92 23.51
CA ASP A 162 15.89 0.61 22.08
C ASP A 162 14.83 -0.42 21.63
N ALA A 163 14.28 -1.20 22.57
CA ALA A 163 13.26 -2.21 22.28
C ALA A 163 12.10 -2.17 23.30
N CYS A 164 10.90 -2.54 22.85
CA CYS A 164 9.73 -2.63 23.73
C CYS A 164 9.95 -3.64 24.87
N SER A 165 10.74 -4.68 24.62
CA SER A 165 11.04 -5.75 25.59
C SER A 165 11.85 -5.29 26.81
N GLU A 166 12.48 -4.11 26.75
CA GLU A 166 13.19 -3.55 27.91
C GLU A 166 12.24 -3.18 29.05
N CYS A 167 11.02 -2.75 28.70
CA CYS A 167 9.96 -2.48 29.66
C CYS A 167 8.96 -3.64 29.72
N HIS A 168 8.61 -4.23 28.58
CA HIS A 168 7.60 -5.28 28.47
C HIS A 168 8.25 -6.66 28.46
N THR A 169 8.35 -7.26 29.64
CA THR A 169 9.07 -8.53 29.86
C THR A 169 8.38 -9.75 29.26
N ASN A 170 7.17 -9.60 28.70
CA ASN A 170 6.45 -10.64 27.99
C ASN A 170 6.06 -10.17 26.59
N GLN A 171 6.72 -10.74 25.57
CA GLN A 171 6.47 -10.42 24.15
C GLN A 171 5.06 -10.78 23.66
N ASN A 172 4.32 -11.62 24.40
CA ASN A 172 2.96 -12.03 24.08
C ASN A 172 1.90 -11.28 24.89
N ASN A 173 2.32 -10.49 25.89
CA ASN A 173 1.41 -9.72 26.72
C ASN A 173 2.10 -8.43 27.21
N TYR A 174 1.91 -7.36 26.44
CA TYR A 174 2.45 -6.04 26.75
C TYR A 174 1.81 -5.40 28.00
N ALA A 175 0.78 -5.98 28.60
CA ALA A 175 0.32 -5.57 29.92
C ALA A 175 1.26 -6.03 31.05
N VAL A 176 2.21 -6.93 30.77
CA VAL A 176 3.27 -7.31 31.71
C VAL A 176 4.47 -6.43 31.46
N PHE A 177 4.88 -5.68 32.49
CA PHE A 177 5.98 -4.72 32.43
C PHE A 177 6.79 -4.69 33.73
N ASP A 178 8.02 -4.19 33.65
CA ASP A 178 8.90 -4.01 34.80
C ASP A 178 9.51 -2.61 34.88
N CYS A 179 9.25 -1.89 35.97
CA CYS A 179 9.88 -0.62 36.27
C CYS A 179 11.12 -0.79 37.17
N ILE A 180 11.16 -1.86 37.95
CA ILE A 180 12.09 -2.05 39.08
C ILE A 180 13.46 -2.50 38.57
N HIS A 181 13.53 -3.06 37.36
CA HIS A 181 14.80 -3.36 36.69
C HIS A 181 15.74 -2.14 36.65
N CYS A 182 15.20 -0.96 36.33
CA CYS A 182 15.95 0.29 36.25
C CYS A 182 15.80 1.18 37.50
N HIS A 183 14.60 1.22 38.11
CA HIS A 183 14.32 2.06 39.27
C HIS A 183 14.45 1.23 40.57
N ARG A 184 15.64 1.25 41.17
CA ARG A 184 15.88 0.57 42.45
C ARG A 184 15.19 1.32 43.60
N ARG A 185 14.68 0.54 44.55
CA ARG A 185 13.71 0.93 45.57
C ARG A 185 14.33 1.84 46.63
N ASP A 186 14.06 3.14 46.54
CA ASP A 186 14.55 4.07 47.56
C ASP A 186 13.48 4.37 48.63
N HIS A 187 12.18 4.20 48.34
CA HIS A 187 11.11 4.58 49.29
C HIS A 187 9.90 3.63 49.40
N HIS A 188 9.79 2.58 48.57
CA HIS A 188 8.63 1.67 48.60
C HIS A 188 9.07 0.25 48.95
N GLN A 189 8.98 -0.10 50.24
CA GLN A 189 8.95 -1.51 50.61
C GLN A 189 7.60 -2.08 50.10
N ASP A 190 7.69 -3.16 49.31
CA ASP A 190 6.58 -4.04 48.91
C ASP A 190 5.64 -3.66 47.76
N ARG A 191 5.93 -2.64 46.94
CA ARG A 191 5.17 -2.42 45.69
C ARG A 191 5.92 -2.96 44.46
N GLY A 192 5.24 -3.81 43.69
CA GLY A 192 5.69 -4.24 42.35
C GLY A 192 5.44 -3.17 41.29
N SER A 193 5.89 -3.42 40.05
CA SER A 193 5.81 -2.47 38.92
C SER A 193 4.39 -1.95 38.66
N ALA A 194 3.36 -2.77 38.83
CA ALA A 194 1.96 -2.34 38.76
C ALA A 194 1.61 -1.26 39.80
N GLY A 195 2.05 -1.43 41.05
CA GLY A 195 1.84 -0.43 42.11
C GLY A 195 2.62 0.86 41.87
N CYS A 196 3.78 0.79 41.21
CA CYS A 196 4.51 1.98 40.76
C CYS A 196 3.70 2.74 39.70
N TYR A 197 3.12 2.03 38.73
CA TYR A 197 2.31 2.64 37.67
C TYR A 197 1.03 3.30 38.19
N GLU A 198 0.37 2.70 39.18
CA GLU A 198 -0.84 3.25 39.80
C GLU A 198 -0.59 4.63 40.46
N CYS A 199 0.52 4.78 41.16
CA CYS A 199 0.87 6.04 41.83
C CYS A 199 1.56 7.03 40.88
N HIS A 200 2.37 6.53 39.93
CA HIS A 200 3.12 7.35 38.98
C HIS A 200 2.70 7.11 37.53
N PRO A 201 1.44 7.38 37.13
CA PRO A 201 0.95 7.07 35.78
C PRO A 201 1.65 7.89 34.67
N ARG A 202 2.42 8.92 35.05
CA ARG A 202 3.18 9.80 34.13
C ARG A 202 4.70 9.77 34.35
N GLY A 203 5.21 8.81 35.13
CA GLY A 203 6.65 8.62 35.31
C GLY A 203 7.38 9.74 36.05
N LYS A 204 6.66 10.59 36.79
CA LYS A 204 7.25 11.61 37.67
C LYS A 204 7.25 11.08 39.10
N ALA A 205 8.42 11.09 39.74
CA ALA A 205 8.50 11.04 41.19
C ALA A 205 8.06 12.41 41.70
N ASP A 206 7.01 12.46 42.49
CA ASP A 206 6.53 13.68 43.15
C ASP A 206 7.52 14.12 44.24
#